data_AF-A0A2E2FPQ1-F1
#
_entry.id   AF-A0A2E2FPQ1-F1
#
_cell.length_a   1.000
_cell.length_b   1.000
_cell.length_c   1.000
_cell.angle_alpha   90.00
_cell.angle_beta   90.00
_cell.angle_gamma   90.00
#
_symmetry.space_group_name_H-M   'P 1'
#
loop_
_entity.id
_entity.type
_entity.pdbx_description
1 polymer ?
#
loop_
_entity_poly.entity_id
_entity_poly.type
_entity_poly.pdbx_seq_one_letter_code
_entity_poly.pdbx_strand_id
1 'polypeptide(L)'
;MPELILLLIIVIALTSYVGIRNPAYEERYIFDVDRILIDKQYYRLISSGFLHTNWYHLAFNLLLFILLGNIAFPFLVLSIFSCFISAA
;
A
#
# COMPACT_ATOMS: atom_id res chain seq x y z
N MET A 1 -11.90 16.76 3.69
CA MET A 1 -12.95 15.87 3.15
C MET A 1 -12.74 14.46 3.72
N PRO A 2 -13.34 14.15 4.88
CA PRO A 2 -13.11 12.88 5.59
C PRO A 2 -13.61 11.65 4.82
N GLU A 3 -14.62 11.83 3.96
CA GLU A 3 -15.20 10.79 3.07
C GLU A 3 -14.13 10.11 2.20
N LEU A 4 -13.22 10.89 1.59
CA LEU A 4 -12.15 10.36 0.72
C LEU A 4 -11.11 9.55 1.48
N ILE A 5 -10.82 9.96 2.72
CA ILE A 5 -9.87 9.27 3.60
C ILE A 5 -10.41 7.89 4.00
N LEU A 6 -11.70 7.82 4.35
CA LEU A 6 -12.34 6.57 4.70
C LEU A 6 -12.34 5.59 3.52
N LEU A 7 -12.66 6.07 2.31
CA LEU A 7 -12.61 5.26 1.10
C LEU A 7 -11.21 4.69 0.87
N LEU A 8 -10.18 5.53 1.02
CA LEU A 8 -8.80 5.12 0.83
C LEU A 8 -8.36 4.03 1.83
N ILE A 9 -8.72 4.21 3.11
CA ILE A 9 -8.46 3.23 4.17
C ILE A 9 -9.11 1.88 3.84
N ILE A 10 -10.37 1.89 3.38
CA ILE A 10 -11.10 0.68 3.01
C ILE A 10 -10.40 -0.04 1.85
N VAL A 11 -10.00 0.70 0.81
CA VAL A 11 -9.31 0.13 -0.34
C VAL A 11 -7.99 -0.52 0.09
N ILE A 12 -7.14 0.20 0.83
CA ILE A 12 -5.84 -0.31 1.32
C ILE A 12 -6.02 -1.56 2.18
N ALA A 13 -7.02 -1.56 3.08
CA ALA A 13 -7.30 -2.70 3.95
C ALA A 13 -7.75 -3.93 3.14
N LEU A 14 -8.64 -3.76 2.16
CA LEU A 14 -9.13 -4.86 1.32
C LEU A 14 -8.02 -5.43 0.42
N THR A 15 -7.28 -4.57 -0.28
CA THR A 15 -6.20 -5.01 -1.18
C THR A 15 -5.11 -5.72 -0.42
N SER A 16 -4.73 -5.22 0.76
CA SER A 16 -3.72 -5.85 1.62
C SER A 16 -4.22 -7.16 2.23
N TYR A 17 -5.49 -7.23 2.65
CA TYR A 17 -6.09 -8.48 3.17
C TYR A 17 -6.06 -9.60 2.13
N VAL A 18 -6.39 -9.28 0.87
CA VAL A 18 -6.34 -10.24 -0.24
C VAL A 18 -4.90 -10.63 -0.55
N GLY A 19 -3.97 -9.67 -0.55
CA GLY A 19 -2.54 -9.91 -0.74
C GLY A 19 -1.96 -10.90 0.25
N ILE A 20 -2.12 -10.61 1.55
CA ILE A 20 -1.54 -11.43 2.63
C ILE A 20 -2.10 -12.87 2.62
N ARG A 21 -3.34 -13.07 2.13
CA ARG A 21 -3.96 -14.40 2.03
C ARG A 21 -3.66 -15.16 0.75
N ASN A 22 -3.27 -14.46 -0.32
CA ASN A 22 -3.08 -15.06 -1.63
C ASN A 22 -1.71 -14.68 -2.20
N PRO A 23 -0.71 -15.57 -2.05
CA PRO A 23 0.64 -15.32 -2.55
C PRO A 23 0.70 -14.98 -4.05
N ALA A 24 -0.19 -15.56 -4.87
CA ALA A 24 -0.23 -15.25 -6.29
C ALA A 24 -0.78 -13.83 -6.58
N TYR A 25 -1.68 -13.33 -5.73
CA TYR A 25 -2.13 -11.94 -5.80
C TYR A 25 -1.01 -11.00 -5.36
N GLU A 26 -0.34 -11.33 -4.25
CA GLU A 26 0.80 -10.59 -3.76
C GLU A 26 1.90 -10.47 -4.82
N GLU A 27 2.37 -11.59 -5.37
CA GLU A 27 3.41 -11.64 -6.40
C GLU A 27 3.04 -10.84 -7.67
N ARG A 28 1.74 -10.70 -7.96
CA ARG A 28 1.25 -9.95 -9.12
C ARG A 28 1.29 -8.44 -8.92
N TYR A 29 1.12 -7.96 -7.69
CA TYR A 29 0.92 -6.53 -7.37
C TYR A 29 2.00 -5.93 -6.46
N ILE A 30 2.87 -6.75 -5.89
CA ILE A 30 4.04 -6.33 -5.11
C ILE A 30 4.99 -5.51 -5.98
N PHE A 31 5.68 -4.58 -5.34
CA PHE A 31 6.71 -3.80 -5.98
C PHE A 31 7.89 -4.69 -6.35
N ASP A 32 8.26 -4.71 -7.62
CA ASP A 32 9.37 -5.50 -8.12
C ASP A 32 10.06 -4.68 -9.22
N VAL A 33 11.28 -4.22 -8.93
CA VAL A 33 12.03 -3.30 -9.79
C VAL A 33 12.32 -3.94 -11.15
N ASP A 34 12.68 -5.22 -11.18
CA ASP A 34 13.03 -5.94 -12.40
C ASP A 34 11.78 -6.12 -13.26
N ARG A 35 10.65 -6.55 -12.69
CA ARG A 35 9.38 -6.66 -13.44
C ARG A 35 8.87 -5.30 -13.91
N ILE A 36 9.15 -4.22 -13.18
CA ILE A 36 8.77 -2.87 -13.58
C ILE A 36 9.62 -2.38 -14.76
N LEU A 37 10.95 -2.55 -14.70
CA LEU A 37 11.87 -1.97 -15.67
C LEU A 37 12.05 -2.87 -16.91
N ILE A 38 12.15 -4.17 -16.71
CA ILE A 38 12.40 -5.17 -17.77
C ILE A 38 11.08 -5.59 -18.41
N ASP A 39 10.13 -6.07 -17.60
CA ASP A 39 8.84 -6.58 -18.08
C ASP A 39 7.79 -5.48 -18.29
N LYS A 40 8.16 -4.21 -18.02
CA LYS A 40 7.32 -3.01 -18.20
C LYS A 40 6.00 -3.07 -17.43
N GLN A 41 5.98 -3.73 -16.27
CA GLN A 41 4.80 -3.87 -15.42
C GLN A 41 4.57 -2.62 -14.55
N TYR A 42 4.45 -1.44 -15.17
CA TYR A 42 4.34 -0.14 -14.49
C TYR A 42 3.15 -0.02 -13.55
N TYR A 43 2.10 -0.83 -13.74
CA TYR A 43 0.96 -0.88 -12.83
C TYR A 43 1.39 -1.21 -11.39
N ARG A 44 2.51 -1.93 -11.22
CA ARG A 44 3.10 -2.28 -9.92
C ARG A 44 3.53 -1.06 -9.11
N LEU A 45 3.91 0.05 -9.77
CA LEU A 45 4.28 1.31 -9.10
C LEU A 45 3.12 1.88 -8.27
N ILE A 46 1.89 1.70 -8.78
CA ILE A 46 0.69 2.23 -8.15
C ILE A 46 0.08 1.16 -7.25
N SER A 47 -0.03 -0.09 -7.72
CA SER A 47 -0.65 -1.17 -6.93
C SER A 47 0.11 -1.49 -5.65
N SER A 48 1.44 -1.36 -5.65
CA SER A 48 2.25 -1.56 -4.44
C SER A 48 1.96 -0.53 -3.35
N GLY A 49 1.49 0.67 -3.70
CA GLY A 49 1.08 1.67 -2.70
C GLY A 49 -0.18 1.27 -1.91
N PHE A 50 -0.98 0.35 -2.44
CA PHE A 50 -2.20 -0.16 -1.80
C PHE A 50 -2.03 -1.55 -1.18
N LEU A 51 -1.01 -2.30 -1.61
CA LEU A 51 -0.75 -3.67 -1.18
C LEU A 51 0.31 -3.69 -0.07
N HIS A 52 -0.05 -4.12 1.13
CA HIS A 52 0.90 -4.38 2.21
C HIS A 52 1.06 -5.89 2.40
N THR A 53 2.31 -6.36 2.49
CA THR A 53 2.67 -7.79 2.58
C THR A 53 2.60 -8.34 4.02
N ASN A 54 2.42 -7.46 5.01
CA ASN A 54 2.44 -7.83 6.42
C ASN A 54 1.36 -7.09 7.23
N TRP A 55 0.72 -7.81 8.14
CA TRP A 55 -0.26 -7.28 9.09
C TRP A 55 0.30 -6.14 9.94
N TYR A 56 1.57 -6.23 10.36
CA TYR A 56 2.20 -5.18 11.18
C TYR A 56 2.35 -3.86 10.42
N HIS A 57 2.79 -3.92 9.17
CA HIS A 57 2.92 -2.73 8.32
C HIS A 57 1.56 -2.10 8.01
N LEU A 58 0.55 -2.92 7.72
CA LEU A 58 -0.82 -2.45 7.50
C LEU A 58 -1.39 -1.77 8.76
N ALA A 59 -1.27 -2.41 9.92
CA ALA A 59 -1.81 -1.89 11.17
C ALA A 59 -1.15 -0.58 11.59
N PHE A 60 0.17 -0.46 11.45
CA PHE A 60 0.91 0.75 11.77
C PHE A 60 0.51 1.93 10.86
N ASN A 61 0.39 1.69 9.54
CA ASN A 61 -0.03 2.71 8.59
C ASN A 61 -1.47 3.18 8.85
N LEU A 62 -2.40 2.26 9.12
CA LEU A 62 -3.79 2.60 9.45
C LEU A 62 -3.90 3.37 10.79
N LEU A 63 -3.15 2.96 11.81
CA LEU A 63 -3.11 3.65 13.10
C LEU A 63 -2.59 5.09 12.96
N LEU A 64 -1.50 5.28 12.22
CA LEU A 64 -0.96 6.61 11.96
C LEU A 64 -1.93 7.48 11.17
N PHE A 65 -2.65 6.91 10.20
CA PHE A 65 -3.67 7.65 9.44
C PHE A 65 -4.80 8.18 10.34
N ILE A 66 -5.23 7.38 11.31
CA ILE A 66 -6.28 7.76 12.28
C ILE A 66 -5.77 8.82 13.26
N LEU A 67 -4.54 8.67 13.76
CA LEU A 67 -3.96 9.59 14.76
C LEU A 67 -3.55 10.95 14.15
N LEU A 68 -3.15 10.99 12.88
CA LEU A 68 -2.57 12.16 12.22
C LEU A 68 -3.44 12.72 11.08
N GLY A 69 -4.71 12.33 11.00
CA GLY A 69 -5.61 12.61 9.87
C GLY A 69 -5.81 14.08 9.48
N ASN A 70 -5.48 15.04 10.36
CA ASN A 70 -5.49 16.47 10.03
C ASN A 70 -4.29 16.93 9.17
N ILE A 71 -3.24 16.11 9.03
CA ILE A 71 -2.03 16.34 8.24
C ILE A 71 -1.92 15.26 7.15
N ALA A 72 -3.06 14.85 6.58
CA ALA A 72 -3.16 13.63 5.75
C ALA A 72 -2.36 13.64 4.44
N PHE A 73 -2.13 14.81 3.82
CA PHE A 73 -1.56 14.87 2.47
C PHE A 73 -0.06 14.52 2.42
N PRO A 74 0.81 15.09 3.29
CA PRO A 74 2.22 14.69 3.35
C PRO A 74 2.41 13.26 3.87
N PHE A 75 1.51 12.79 4.74
CA PHE A 75 1.64 11.50 5.39
C PHE A 75 1.26 10.32 4.47
N LEU A 76 0.32 10.54 3.56
CA LEU A 76 -0.02 9.59 2.50
C LEU A 76 1.20 9.22 1.66
N VAL A 77 2.01 10.22 1.29
CA VAL A 77 3.25 10.02 0.54
C VAL A 77 4.24 9.16 1.33
N LEU A 78 4.41 9.43 2.62
CA LEU A 78 5.32 8.71 3.51
C LEU A 78 4.91 7.24 3.73
N SER A 79 3.61 7.00 3.82
CA SER A 79 3.01 5.67 3.94
C SER A 79 3.31 4.82 2.69
N ILE A 80 3.13 5.39 1.49
CA ILE A 80 3.50 4.78 0.21
C ILE A 80 5.02 4.51 0.14
N PHE A 81 5.86 5.45 0.60
CA PHE A 81 7.31 5.28 0.67
C PHE A 81 7.73 4.12 1.59
N SER A 82 7.08 3.96 2.75
CA SER A 82 7.34 2.82 3.65
C SER A 82 7.02 1.48 2.99
N CYS A 83 6.03 1.45 2.11
CA CYS A 83 5.64 0.24 1.39
C CYS A 83 6.70 -0.17 0.36
N PHE A 84 7.30 0.79 -0.35
CA PHE A 84 8.42 0.51 -1.26
C PHE A 84 9.64 -0.07 -0.55
N ILE A 85 9.90 0.37 0.70
CA ILE A 85 11.01 -0.15 1.51
C ILE A 85 10.71 -1.56 2.04
N SER A 86 9.45 -1.86 2.37
CA SER A 86 9.04 -3.17 2.89
C SER A 86 8.81 -4.23 1.80
N ALA A 87 8.67 -3.83 0.54
CA ALA A 87 8.45 -4.71 -0.60
C ALA A 87 9.75 -5.05 -1.37
N ALA A 88 10.88 -4.41 -1.03
CA ALA A 88 12.22 -4.67 -1.54
C ALA A 88 13.03 -5.53 -0.55
#